data_AF-A0A366KQX9-F1
#
_entry.id   AF-A0A366KQX9-F1
#
_cell.length_a   1.000
_cell.length_b   1.000
_cell.length_c   1.000
_cell.angle_alpha   90.00
_cell.angle_beta   90.00
_cell.angle_gamma   90.00
#
_symmetry.space_group_name_H-M   'P 1'
#
loop_
_entity.id
_entity.type
_entity.pdbx_description
1 polymer ?
#
loop_
_entity_poly.entity_id
_entity_poly.type
_entity_poly.pdbx_seq_one_letter_code
_entity_poly.pdbx_strand_id
1 'polypeptide(L)'
;MSSITPANQKQAMLLKDTTIIISNVALLYYLPGIGLIMGLLLPYIIIKRQRTKTSLEQQRMVEQMRENESRSQALNEQLSSLLESKTMELKKNREIIQKQNEEISALSAQLKKDATWLNLDVELAGKGPSLSKFADFEAFSRIYPDKDAVLKYISALKWDKGYSCIRCCNETFLAGQTPYGRRCTKCGYDESATVNTIFHNAKILLNKALYMLILVYNTKGAISSYKLAEILDIRQSTCWVYSSKFKKKLLQSKDSPGKTDGEGWSRMVLDQSV
;
A
#
# COMPACT_ATOMS: atom_id res chain seq x y z
N MET A 1 66.90 53.12 -105.28
CA MET A 1 66.17 52.61 -106.47
C MET A 1 67.01 51.52 -107.11
N SER A 2 66.72 50.26 -106.82
CA SER A 2 67.21 49.10 -107.58
C SER A 2 65.96 48.34 -108.02
N SER A 3 65.60 48.55 -109.28
CA SER A 3 64.44 47.97 -109.95
C SER A 3 64.53 46.44 -109.95
N ILE A 4 63.68 45.81 -109.12
CA ILE A 4 63.51 44.37 -109.10
C ILE A 4 62.89 43.97 -110.44
N THR A 5 63.60 43.15 -111.20
CA THR A 5 63.18 42.64 -112.51
C THR A 5 61.92 41.79 -112.39
N PRO A 6 61.00 41.82 -113.38
CA PRO A 6 59.71 41.13 -113.32
C PRO A 6 59.81 39.60 -113.15
N ALA A 7 60.98 39.01 -113.40
CA ALA A 7 61.26 37.60 -113.17
C ALA A 7 61.38 37.24 -111.66
N ASN A 8 62.03 38.11 -110.87
CA ASN A 8 62.23 37.87 -109.43
C ASN A 8 60.92 38.01 -108.63
N GLN A 9 60.00 38.87 -109.08
CA GLN A 9 58.67 39.02 -108.46
C GLN A 9 57.77 37.80 -108.70
N LYS A 10 57.84 37.19 -109.89
CA LYS A 10 57.14 35.93 -110.20
C LYS A 10 57.72 34.74 -109.44
N GLN A 11 59.05 34.64 -109.31
CA GLN A 11 59.69 33.57 -108.52
C GLN A 11 59.37 33.67 -107.03
N ALA A 12 59.35 34.87 -106.45
CA ALA A 12 58.96 35.07 -105.05
C ALA A 12 57.47 34.74 -104.80
N MET A 13 56.59 35.03 -105.77
CA MET A 13 55.17 34.68 -105.70
C MET A 13 54.95 33.15 -105.75
N LEU A 14 55.65 32.46 -106.66
CA LEU A 14 55.61 30.99 -106.77
C LEU A 14 56.16 30.27 -105.52
N LEU A 15 57.21 30.80 -104.89
CA LEU A 15 57.75 30.28 -103.63
C LEU A 15 56.78 30.47 -102.44
N LYS A 16 56.02 31.57 -102.43
CA LYS A 16 55.00 31.84 -101.41
C LYS A 16 53.78 30.93 -101.57
N ASP A 17 53.33 30.71 -102.81
CA ASP A 17 52.22 29.80 -103.10
C ASP A 17 52.57 28.35 -102.76
N THR A 18 53.79 27.90 -103.07
CA THR A 18 54.27 26.56 -102.72
C THR A 18 54.45 26.37 -101.22
N THR A 19 54.94 27.36 -100.47
CA THR A 19 55.01 27.28 -98.99
C THR A 19 53.64 27.26 -98.33
N ILE A 20 52.66 28.02 -98.86
CA ILE A 20 51.26 27.95 -98.40
C ILE A 20 50.67 26.57 -98.67
N ILE A 21 50.91 25.99 -99.85
CA ILE A 21 50.43 24.65 -100.20
C ILE A 21 51.06 23.60 -99.29
N ILE A 22 52.38 23.62 -99.09
CA ILE A 22 53.09 22.67 -98.21
C ILE A 22 52.59 22.80 -96.76
N SER A 23 52.38 24.03 -96.27
CA SER A 23 51.82 24.30 -94.95
C SER A 23 50.40 23.77 -94.81
N ASN A 24 49.54 23.97 -95.82
CA ASN A 24 48.16 23.48 -95.82
C ASN A 24 48.06 21.95 -95.95
N VAL A 25 48.94 21.32 -96.74
CA VAL A 25 49.04 19.86 -96.86
C VAL A 25 49.55 19.26 -95.55
N ALA A 26 50.54 19.89 -94.91
CA ALA A 26 50.98 19.50 -93.57
C ALA A 26 49.84 19.66 -92.55
N LEU A 27 49.08 20.76 -92.60
CA LEU A 27 47.93 20.98 -91.73
C LEU A 27 46.87 19.88 -91.92
N LEU A 28 46.53 19.53 -93.17
CA LEU A 28 45.61 18.44 -93.51
C LEU A 28 46.10 17.05 -93.09
N TYR A 29 47.42 16.85 -93.04
CA TYR A 29 48.03 15.60 -92.58
C TYR A 29 48.02 15.47 -91.04
N TYR A 30 48.27 16.56 -90.31
CA TYR A 30 48.35 16.55 -88.85
C TYR A 30 47.01 16.76 -88.13
N LEU A 31 46.04 17.48 -88.74
CA LEU A 31 44.70 17.72 -88.18
C LEU A 31 43.93 16.42 -87.82
N PRO A 32 43.87 15.39 -88.68
CA PRO A 32 43.20 14.13 -88.37
C PRO A 32 43.85 13.40 -87.19
N GLY A 33 45.19 13.42 -87.11
CA GLY A 33 45.94 12.83 -86.02
C GLY A 33 45.68 13.53 -84.68
N ILE A 34 45.67 14.86 -84.66
CA ILE A 34 45.35 15.66 -83.47
C ILE A 34 43.89 15.42 -83.04
N GLY A 35 42.95 15.35 -84.00
CA GLY A 35 41.54 15.05 -83.72
C GLY A 35 41.34 13.68 -83.07
N LEU A 36 42.04 12.65 -83.55
CA LEU A 36 42.00 11.30 -82.96
C LEU A 36 42.62 11.27 -81.55
N ILE A 37 43.77 11.92 -81.37
CA ILE A 37 44.46 11.97 -80.06
C ILE A 37 43.58 12.73 -79.04
N MET A 38 43.03 13.88 -79.42
CA MET A 38 42.13 14.65 -78.55
C MET A 38 40.82 13.91 -78.28
N GLY A 39 40.29 13.19 -79.26
CA GLY A 39 39.10 12.35 -79.14
C GLY A 39 39.24 11.19 -78.16
N LEU A 40 40.46 10.72 -77.88
CA LEU A 40 40.72 9.67 -76.88
C LEU A 40 41.14 10.25 -75.51
N LEU A 41 41.96 11.30 -75.50
CA LEU A 41 42.48 11.89 -74.26
C LEU A 41 41.42 12.63 -73.46
N LEU A 42 40.55 13.42 -74.10
CA LEU A 42 39.51 14.18 -73.42
C LEU A 42 38.50 13.28 -72.67
N PRO A 43 37.87 12.27 -73.30
CA PRO A 43 36.98 11.37 -72.58
C PRO A 43 37.71 10.55 -71.51
N TYR A 44 38.98 10.15 -71.73
CA TYR A 44 39.78 9.47 -70.70
C TYR A 44 39.96 10.35 -69.45
N ILE A 45 40.30 11.64 -69.62
CA ILE A 45 40.47 12.58 -68.50
C ILE A 45 39.14 12.82 -67.78
N ILE A 46 38.03 12.98 -68.52
CA ILE A 46 36.70 13.17 -67.94
C ILE A 46 36.27 11.95 -67.13
N ILE A 47 36.39 10.74 -67.69
CA ILE A 47 36.07 9.48 -67.00
C ILE A 47 36.95 9.29 -65.77
N LYS A 48 38.26 9.55 -65.88
CA LYS A 48 39.20 9.47 -64.75
C LYS A 48 38.80 10.44 -63.63
N ARG A 49 38.44 11.69 -63.97
CA ARG A 49 37.99 12.71 -63.01
C ARG A 49 36.64 12.38 -62.38
N GLN A 50 35.71 11.80 -63.14
CA GLN A 50 34.42 11.33 -62.63
C GLN A 50 34.63 10.17 -61.64
N ARG A 51 35.43 9.16 -62.01
CA ARG A 51 35.76 8.01 -61.17
C ARG A 51 36.44 8.40 -59.86
N THR A 52 37.41 9.33 -59.90
CA THR A 52 38.11 9.76 -58.69
C THR A 52 37.20 10.55 -57.73
N LYS A 53 36.28 11.36 -58.25
CA LYS A 53 35.26 12.03 -57.43
C LYS A 53 34.30 11.02 -56.80
N THR A 54 33.77 10.09 -57.57
CA THR A 54 32.85 9.07 -57.06
C THR A 54 33.53 8.15 -56.04
N SER A 55 34.81 7.78 -56.24
CA SER A 55 35.55 6.96 -55.27
C SER A 55 35.80 7.71 -53.96
N LEU A 56 36.05 9.03 -54.01
CA LEU A 56 36.25 9.84 -52.81
C LEU A 56 34.95 10.00 -52.01
N GLU A 57 33.81 10.19 -52.68
CA GLU A 57 32.49 10.25 -52.04
C GLU A 57 32.12 8.90 -51.41
N GLN A 58 32.35 7.80 -52.13
CA GLN A 58 32.18 6.45 -51.60
C GLN A 58 33.08 6.18 -50.39
N GLN A 59 34.35 6.60 -50.42
CA GLN A 59 35.27 6.47 -49.28
C GLN A 59 34.79 7.26 -48.06
N ARG A 60 34.31 8.50 -48.24
CA ARG A 60 33.75 9.30 -47.14
C ARG A 60 32.51 8.64 -46.53
N MET A 61 31.63 8.10 -47.38
CA MET A 61 30.44 7.39 -46.93
C MET A 61 30.79 6.13 -46.15
N VAL A 62 31.79 5.35 -46.61
CA VAL A 62 32.29 4.16 -45.90
C VAL A 62 32.88 4.54 -44.55
N GLU A 63 33.66 5.61 -44.48
CA GLU A 63 34.24 6.08 -43.21
C GLU A 63 33.16 6.53 -42.23
N GLN A 64 32.15 7.28 -42.70
CA GLN A 64 31.00 7.67 -41.88
C GLN A 64 30.19 6.47 -41.38
N MET A 65 29.99 5.45 -42.23
CA MET A 65 29.31 4.21 -41.84
C MET A 65 30.11 3.46 -40.77
N ARG A 66 31.44 3.42 -40.90
CA ARG A 66 32.34 2.80 -39.93
C ARG A 66 32.32 3.54 -38.59
N GLU A 67 32.37 4.87 -38.61
CA GLU A 67 32.21 5.68 -37.39
C GLU A 67 30.85 5.43 -36.74
N ASN A 68 29.77 5.42 -37.53
CA ASN A 68 28.42 5.21 -37.01
C ASN A 68 28.25 3.80 -36.42
N GLU A 69 28.81 2.78 -37.08
CA GLU A 69 28.83 1.41 -36.56
C GLU A 69 29.62 1.34 -35.26
N SER A 70 30.80 1.97 -35.17
CA SER A 70 31.59 2.01 -33.94
C SER A 70 30.85 2.72 -32.79
N ARG A 71 30.17 3.84 -33.08
CA ARG A 71 29.34 4.56 -32.10
C ARG A 71 28.16 3.72 -31.65
N SER A 72 27.51 3.02 -32.58
CA SER A 72 26.39 2.13 -32.28
C SER A 72 26.81 0.93 -31.44
N GLN A 73 27.94 0.29 -31.77
CA GLN A 73 28.51 -0.81 -30.97
C GLN A 73 28.87 -0.33 -29.56
N ALA A 74 29.58 0.80 -29.45
CA ALA A 74 29.94 1.37 -28.15
C ALA A 74 28.72 1.72 -27.29
N LEU A 75 27.66 2.29 -27.89
CA LEU A 75 26.42 2.61 -27.19
C LEU A 75 25.68 1.35 -26.73
N ASN A 76 25.62 0.32 -27.58
CA ASN A 76 24.97 -0.95 -27.24
C ASN A 76 25.69 -1.67 -26.10
N GLU A 77 27.02 -1.59 -26.04
CA GLU A 77 27.83 -2.17 -24.96
C GLU A 77 27.71 -1.38 -23.64
N GLN A 78 27.64 -0.06 -23.70
CA GLN A 78 27.30 0.76 -22.54
C GLN A 78 25.88 0.45 -22.03
N LEU A 79 24.93 0.26 -22.94
CA LEU A 79 23.56 -0.09 -22.56
C LEU A 79 23.47 -1.48 -21.92
N SER A 80 24.16 -2.49 -22.48
CA SER A 80 24.15 -3.85 -21.93
C SER A 80 24.77 -3.90 -20.53
N SER A 81 25.92 -3.24 -20.34
CA SER A 81 26.58 -3.15 -19.03
C SER A 81 25.72 -2.40 -17.99
N LEU A 82 25.05 -1.32 -18.40
CA LEU A 82 24.15 -0.58 -17.52
C LEU A 82 22.91 -1.39 -17.15
N LEU A 83 22.32 -2.11 -18.12
CA LEU A 83 21.19 -3.01 -17.89
C LEU A 83 21.58 -4.12 -16.91
N GLU A 84 22.78 -4.70 -17.05
CA GLU A 84 23.27 -5.72 -16.13
C GLU A 84 23.47 -5.16 -14.71
N SER A 85 24.09 -3.99 -14.57
CA SER A 85 24.23 -3.31 -13.27
C SER A 85 22.88 -3.01 -12.63
N LYS A 86 21.92 -2.49 -13.40
CA LYS A 86 20.59 -2.12 -12.88
C LYS A 86 19.74 -3.34 -12.52
N THR A 87 19.82 -4.41 -13.31
CA THR A 87 19.11 -5.65 -13.01
C THR A 87 19.65 -6.32 -11.74
N MET A 88 20.96 -6.31 -11.52
CA MET A 88 21.57 -6.77 -10.26
C MET A 88 21.12 -5.92 -9.06
N GLU A 89 21.12 -4.58 -9.20
CA GLU A 89 20.68 -3.66 -8.15
C GLU A 89 19.20 -3.90 -7.77
N LEU A 90 18.33 -4.02 -8.78
CA LEU A 90 16.91 -4.31 -8.57
C LEU A 90 16.67 -5.67 -7.92
N LYS A 91 17.47 -6.68 -8.29
CA LYS A 91 17.39 -8.01 -7.66
C LYS A 91 17.75 -7.93 -6.18
N LYS A 92 18.84 -7.24 -5.83
CA LYS A 92 19.25 -7.01 -4.43
C LYS A 92 18.17 -6.27 -3.63
N ASN A 93 17.59 -5.21 -4.20
CA ASN A 93 16.53 -4.45 -3.53
C ASN A 93 15.27 -5.30 -3.31
N ARG A 94 14.88 -6.13 -4.29
CA ARG A 94 13.76 -7.07 -4.13
C ARG A 94 14.01 -8.08 -3.02
N GLU A 95 15.22 -8.64 -2.93
CA GLU A 95 15.59 -9.58 -1.87
C GLU A 95 15.49 -8.93 -0.47
N ILE A 96 15.91 -7.66 -0.33
CA ILE A 96 15.80 -6.91 0.93
C ILE A 96 14.32 -6.67 1.29
N ILE A 97 13.52 -6.19 0.34
CA ILE A 97 12.09 -5.91 0.56
C ILE A 97 11.35 -7.20 0.93
N GLN A 98 11.69 -8.32 0.28
CA GLN A 98 11.08 -9.61 0.59
C GLN A 98 11.39 -10.03 2.03
N LYS A 99 12.65 -9.94 2.47
CA LYS A 99 13.04 -10.21 3.86
C LYS A 99 12.32 -9.29 4.85
N GLN A 100 12.26 -8.00 4.57
CA GLN A 100 11.56 -7.03 5.41
C GLN A 100 10.06 -7.34 5.50
N ASN A 101 9.44 -7.76 4.40
CA ASN A 101 8.03 -8.14 4.38
C ASN A 101 7.77 -9.41 5.20
N GLU A 102 8.68 -10.39 5.12
CA GLU A 102 8.63 -11.60 5.96
C GLU A 102 8.76 -11.24 7.45
N GLU A 103 9.72 -10.38 7.82
CA GLU A 103 9.90 -9.88 9.19
C GLU A 103 8.67 -9.11 9.70
N ILE A 104 8.12 -8.19 8.90
CA ILE A 104 6.90 -7.44 9.23
C ILE A 104 5.72 -8.41 9.40
N SER A 105 5.61 -9.43 8.54
CA SER A 105 4.53 -10.42 8.65
C SER A 105 4.64 -11.21 9.96
N ALA A 106 5.84 -11.63 10.36
CA ALA A 106 6.09 -12.33 11.61
C ALA A 106 5.81 -11.42 12.83
N LEU A 107 6.32 -10.18 12.80
CA LEU A 107 6.09 -9.20 13.85
C LEU A 107 4.60 -8.84 13.97
N SER A 108 3.89 -8.72 12.85
CA SER A 108 2.44 -8.45 12.84
C SER A 108 1.62 -9.60 13.44
N ALA A 109 2.06 -10.86 13.23
CA ALA A 109 1.44 -12.03 13.84
C ALA A 109 1.69 -12.06 15.36
N GLN A 110 2.90 -11.71 15.79
CA GLN A 110 3.25 -11.53 17.20
C GLN A 110 2.39 -10.43 17.83
N LEU A 111 2.34 -9.24 17.22
CA LEU A 111 1.55 -8.10 17.68
C LEU A 111 0.04 -8.39 17.77
N LYS A 112 -0.50 -9.31 16.96
CA LYS A 112 -1.91 -9.75 17.08
C LYS A 112 -2.13 -10.64 18.31
N LYS A 113 -1.24 -11.61 18.55
CA LYS A 113 -1.27 -12.51 19.71
C LYS A 113 -1.02 -11.76 21.01
N ASP A 114 -0.11 -10.80 20.91
CA ASP A 114 0.06 -9.73 21.86
C ASP A 114 -1.28 -9.02 21.92
N ALA A 115 -1.69 -8.06 21.09
CA ALA A 115 -2.98 -7.34 21.19
C ALA A 115 -4.20 -8.07 21.82
N THR A 116 -4.44 -9.35 21.55
CA THR A 116 -5.41 -10.19 22.30
C THR A 116 -5.19 -10.29 23.83
N TRP A 117 -3.96 -10.31 24.35
CA TRP A 117 -3.58 -10.48 25.76
C TRP A 117 -3.84 -9.29 26.70
N LEU A 118 -3.15 -8.15 26.59
CA LEU A 118 -3.49 -6.82 27.09
C LEU A 118 -4.93 -6.41 26.80
N ASN A 119 -5.60 -6.78 25.69
CA ASN A 119 -7.05 -6.51 25.63
C ASN A 119 -7.77 -7.28 26.74
N LEU A 120 -7.40 -8.55 26.98
CA LEU A 120 -7.91 -9.36 28.07
C LEU A 120 -7.47 -8.84 29.46
N ASP A 121 -6.23 -8.36 29.63
CA ASP A 121 -5.71 -7.87 30.92
C ASP A 121 -6.19 -6.44 31.26
N VAL A 122 -6.31 -5.55 30.27
CA VAL A 122 -6.90 -4.21 30.43
C VAL A 122 -8.41 -4.31 30.74
N GLU A 123 -9.11 -5.29 30.18
CA GLU A 123 -10.50 -5.61 30.52
C GLU A 123 -10.67 -6.09 31.98
N LEU A 124 -9.66 -6.77 32.54
CA LEU A 124 -9.67 -7.28 33.91
C LEU A 124 -9.19 -6.25 34.96
N ALA A 125 -8.35 -5.29 34.56
CA ALA A 125 -7.60 -4.44 35.50
C ALA A 125 -8.14 -3.02 35.71
N GLY A 126 -9.17 -2.54 35.00
CA GLY A 126 -9.78 -1.28 35.45
C GLY A 126 -10.79 -0.54 34.59
N LYS A 127 -11.12 -0.96 33.37
CA LYS A 127 -12.15 -0.25 32.57
C LYS A 127 -12.89 -1.26 31.73
N GLY A 128 -14.14 -1.54 32.12
CA GLY A 128 -14.99 -2.48 31.42
C GLY A 128 -15.06 -2.15 29.91
N PRO A 129 -15.28 -3.16 29.07
CA PRO A 129 -15.09 -3.03 27.64
C PRO A 129 -16.02 -1.98 26.99
N SER A 130 -15.48 -1.26 25.99
CA SER A 130 -16.22 -0.23 25.25
C SER A 130 -17.46 -0.84 24.57
N LEU A 131 -18.63 -0.33 24.95
CA LEU A 131 -19.96 -0.87 24.63
C LEU A 131 -20.25 -1.03 23.13
N SER A 132 -19.49 -0.34 22.26
CA SER A 132 -19.64 -0.37 20.80
C SER A 132 -19.12 -1.66 20.15
N LYS A 133 -18.32 -2.48 20.85
CA LYS A 133 -17.76 -3.74 20.30
C LYS A 133 -18.60 -4.98 20.55
N PHE A 134 -19.66 -4.92 21.37
CA PHE A 134 -20.52 -6.06 21.70
C PHE A 134 -21.74 -6.19 20.79
N ALA A 135 -21.51 -6.18 19.47
CA ALA A 135 -22.56 -6.55 18.53
C ALA A 135 -22.77 -8.07 18.49
N ASP A 136 -21.74 -8.85 18.86
CA ASP A 136 -21.72 -10.30 18.77
C ASP A 136 -21.61 -10.97 20.14
N PHE A 137 -22.49 -11.94 20.39
CA PHE A 137 -22.52 -12.72 21.63
C PHE A 137 -21.31 -13.64 21.74
N GLU A 138 -20.76 -14.14 20.63
CA GLU A 138 -19.61 -15.04 20.66
C GLU A 138 -18.38 -14.36 21.24
N ALA A 139 -18.11 -13.13 20.82
CA ALA A 139 -17.01 -12.32 21.35
C ALA A 139 -17.18 -12.06 22.85
N PHE A 140 -18.40 -11.74 23.30
CA PHE A 140 -18.71 -11.56 24.72
C PHE A 140 -18.50 -12.84 25.52
N SER A 141 -18.92 -13.98 24.99
CA SER A 141 -18.78 -15.28 25.65
C SER A 141 -17.32 -15.74 25.75
N ARG A 142 -16.39 -15.21 24.95
CA ARG A 142 -14.95 -15.49 25.10
C ARG A 142 -14.33 -14.74 26.28
N ILE A 143 -14.81 -13.53 26.57
CA ILE A 143 -14.34 -12.72 27.71
C ILE A 143 -14.97 -13.20 29.01
N TYR A 144 -16.25 -13.57 28.97
CA TYR A 144 -17.01 -14.06 30.12
C TYR A 144 -17.54 -15.47 29.90
N PRO A 145 -16.69 -16.49 29.73
CA PRO A 145 -17.14 -17.86 29.41
C PRO A 145 -17.98 -18.44 30.54
N ASP A 146 -17.53 -18.24 31.77
CA ASP A 146 -18.07 -18.90 32.95
C ASP A 146 -18.78 -17.94 33.89
N LYS A 147 -19.62 -18.54 34.76
CA LYS A 147 -20.30 -17.84 35.85
C LYS A 147 -19.30 -17.08 36.74
N ASP A 148 -18.13 -17.66 36.99
CA ASP A 148 -17.12 -17.09 37.89
C ASP A 148 -16.49 -15.81 37.33
N ALA A 149 -16.24 -15.74 36.02
CA ALA A 149 -15.74 -14.52 35.37
C ALA A 149 -16.74 -13.37 35.52
N VAL A 150 -18.03 -13.66 35.35
CA VAL A 150 -19.11 -12.67 35.52
C VAL A 150 -19.28 -12.27 36.99
N LEU A 151 -19.19 -13.21 37.93
CA LEU A 151 -19.27 -12.91 39.37
C LEU A 151 -18.09 -12.04 39.83
N LYS A 152 -16.87 -12.33 39.35
CA LYS A 152 -15.69 -11.48 39.60
C LYS A 152 -15.95 -10.05 39.14
N TYR A 153 -16.46 -9.90 37.91
CA TYR A 153 -16.80 -8.58 37.36
C TYR A 153 -17.86 -7.85 38.19
N ILE A 154 -18.97 -8.50 38.52
CA ILE A 154 -20.04 -7.91 39.34
C ILE A 154 -19.52 -7.54 40.73
N SER A 155 -18.67 -8.38 41.35
CA SER A 155 -18.09 -8.11 42.66
C SER A 155 -17.19 -6.87 42.65
N ALA A 156 -16.39 -6.70 41.59
CA ALA A 156 -15.56 -5.53 41.41
C ALA A 156 -16.40 -4.26 41.27
N LEU A 157 -17.45 -4.28 40.45
CA LEU A 157 -18.38 -3.15 40.30
C LEU A 157 -19.12 -2.82 41.60
N LYS A 158 -19.58 -3.84 42.33
CA LYS A 158 -20.39 -3.67 43.54
C LYS A 158 -19.63 -3.00 44.67
N TRP A 159 -18.37 -3.38 44.85
CA TRP A 159 -17.55 -2.89 45.95
C TRP A 159 -16.36 -2.05 45.48
N ASP A 160 -16.49 -1.42 44.31
CA ASP A 160 -15.52 -0.47 43.76
C ASP A 160 -15.22 0.67 44.76
N LYS A 161 -16.27 1.13 45.46
CA LYS A 161 -16.19 2.18 46.50
C LYS A 161 -15.89 1.66 47.91
N GLY A 162 -15.55 0.37 48.05
CA GLY A 162 -15.35 -0.28 49.34
C GLY A 162 -16.48 -1.21 49.77
N TYR A 163 -16.21 -2.05 50.78
CA TYR A 163 -17.22 -2.90 51.41
C TYR A 163 -17.92 -2.13 52.53
N SER A 164 -19.24 -2.22 52.59
CA SER A 164 -19.99 -1.85 53.79
C SER A 164 -21.13 -2.85 53.98
N CYS A 165 -21.14 -3.52 55.13
CA CYS A 165 -22.14 -4.53 55.42
C CYS A 165 -23.54 -3.91 55.54
N ILE A 166 -24.49 -4.39 54.73
CA ILE A 166 -25.89 -3.91 54.73
C ILE A 166 -26.57 -3.98 56.11
N ARG A 167 -26.18 -4.94 56.96
CA ARG A 167 -26.82 -5.15 58.27
C ARG A 167 -26.25 -4.30 59.41
N CYS A 168 -24.97 -3.95 59.36
CA CYS A 168 -24.27 -3.37 60.52
C CYS A 168 -23.23 -2.30 60.18
N CYS A 169 -23.13 -1.92 58.90
CA CYS A 169 -22.22 -0.89 58.38
C CYS A 169 -20.73 -1.12 58.65
N ASN A 170 -20.34 -2.37 58.94
CA ASN A 170 -18.94 -2.72 59.12
C ASN A 170 -18.22 -2.80 57.76
N GLU A 171 -17.00 -2.27 57.70
CA GLU A 171 -16.21 -2.18 56.46
C GLU A 171 -15.23 -3.35 56.28
N THR A 172 -15.01 -4.14 57.33
CA THR A 172 -14.11 -5.30 57.29
C THR A 172 -14.86 -6.58 56.89
N PHE A 173 -14.21 -7.40 56.05
CA PHE A 173 -14.80 -8.63 55.52
C PHE A 173 -13.79 -9.78 55.44
N LEU A 174 -14.33 -10.99 55.39
CA LEU A 174 -13.69 -12.26 55.10
C LEU A 174 -14.24 -12.80 53.77
N ALA A 175 -13.58 -13.81 53.20
CA ALA A 175 -14.14 -14.54 52.07
C ALA A 175 -15.50 -15.17 52.44
N GLY A 176 -16.52 -14.92 51.60
CA GLY A 176 -17.84 -15.51 51.75
C GLY A 176 -17.89 -16.99 51.38
N GLN A 177 -19.03 -17.64 51.63
CA GLN A 177 -19.31 -19.03 51.23
C GLN A 177 -19.51 -19.14 49.71
N THR A 178 -20.07 -18.10 49.09
CA THR A 178 -20.26 -18.05 47.62
C THR A 178 -19.05 -17.43 46.93
N PRO A 179 -18.70 -17.86 45.69
CA PRO A 179 -17.60 -17.27 44.92
C PRO A 179 -17.72 -15.75 44.82
N TYR A 180 -16.63 -15.05 45.12
CA TYR A 180 -16.54 -13.59 45.13
C TYR A 180 -17.55 -12.90 46.08
N GLY A 181 -18.10 -13.62 47.06
CA GLY A 181 -18.89 -13.08 48.16
C GLY A 181 -18.03 -12.53 49.28
N ARG A 182 -18.60 -11.64 50.10
CA ARG A 182 -17.93 -11.02 51.25
C ARG A 182 -18.73 -11.29 52.52
N ARG A 183 -18.07 -11.87 53.52
CA ARG A 183 -18.66 -12.13 54.84
C ARG A 183 -18.21 -11.09 55.85
N CYS A 184 -19.17 -10.45 56.50
CA CYS A 184 -18.90 -9.46 57.53
C CYS A 184 -18.24 -10.11 58.75
N THR A 185 -17.14 -9.52 59.24
CA THR A 185 -16.42 -9.97 60.45
C THR A 185 -17.21 -9.70 61.74
N LYS A 186 -18.05 -8.65 61.76
CA LYS A 186 -18.79 -8.20 62.95
C LYS A 186 -20.09 -8.98 63.19
N CYS A 187 -20.95 -9.11 62.18
CA CYS A 187 -22.25 -9.76 62.31
C CYS A 187 -22.33 -11.14 61.64
N GLY A 188 -21.26 -11.58 60.98
CA GLY A 188 -21.20 -12.87 60.30
C GLY A 188 -22.07 -12.97 59.05
N TYR A 189 -22.75 -11.89 58.62
CA TYR A 189 -23.60 -11.88 57.43
C TYR A 189 -22.76 -12.11 56.17
N ASP A 190 -23.18 -13.08 55.36
CA ASP A 190 -22.53 -13.44 54.12
C ASP A 190 -23.28 -12.87 52.93
N GLU A 191 -22.61 -12.01 52.17
CA GLU A 191 -23.20 -11.28 51.07
C GLU A 191 -22.60 -11.74 49.74
N SER A 192 -23.42 -12.42 48.92
CA SER A 192 -23.01 -12.85 47.59
C SER A 192 -22.84 -11.66 46.64
N ALA A 193 -22.01 -11.83 45.60
CA ALA A 193 -21.77 -10.80 44.58
C ALA A 193 -23.07 -10.34 43.87
N THR A 194 -24.08 -11.21 43.75
CA THR A 194 -25.35 -10.89 43.08
C THR A 194 -26.42 -10.29 44.00
N VAL A 195 -26.24 -10.30 45.32
CA VAL A 195 -27.18 -9.69 46.28
C VAL A 195 -27.21 -8.18 46.08
N ASN A 196 -28.39 -7.56 46.18
CA ASN A 196 -28.61 -6.13 45.89
C ASN A 196 -28.10 -5.69 44.50
N THR A 197 -28.18 -6.60 43.53
CA THR A 197 -27.96 -6.28 42.11
C THR A 197 -29.19 -6.65 41.30
N ILE A 198 -29.28 -6.14 40.07
CA ILE A 198 -30.30 -6.56 39.11
C ILE A 198 -30.26 -8.06 38.78
N PHE A 199 -29.14 -8.73 39.07
CA PHE A 199 -28.94 -10.16 38.89
C PHE A 199 -29.31 -11.00 40.11
N HIS A 200 -29.84 -10.37 41.17
CA HIS A 200 -30.33 -11.09 42.33
C HIS A 200 -31.41 -12.11 41.92
N ASN A 201 -31.21 -13.37 42.35
CA ASN A 201 -32.06 -14.51 42.03
C ASN A 201 -32.29 -14.73 40.53
N ALA A 202 -31.26 -14.48 39.69
CA ALA A 202 -31.34 -14.75 38.27
C ALA A 202 -31.51 -16.25 37.97
N LYS A 203 -32.61 -16.60 37.29
CA LYS A 203 -32.95 -17.94 36.79
C LYS A 203 -32.33 -18.29 35.42
N ILE A 204 -31.56 -17.37 34.83
CA ILE A 204 -30.83 -17.58 33.57
C ILE A 204 -29.33 -17.58 33.81
N LEU A 205 -28.56 -18.11 32.86
CA LEU A 205 -27.10 -18.03 32.88
C LEU A 205 -26.65 -16.57 33.03
N LEU A 206 -25.76 -16.33 34.00
CA LEU A 206 -25.35 -14.97 34.39
C LEU A 206 -24.62 -14.23 33.26
N ASN A 207 -23.85 -14.96 32.44
CA ASN A 207 -23.25 -14.48 31.20
C ASN A 207 -24.33 -13.91 30.25
N LYS A 208 -25.35 -14.70 29.91
CA LYS A 208 -26.46 -14.25 29.04
C LYS A 208 -27.25 -13.09 29.67
N ALA A 209 -27.42 -13.06 30.99
CA ALA A 209 -28.08 -11.97 31.69
C ALA A 209 -27.31 -10.64 31.56
N LEU A 210 -25.99 -10.69 31.75
CA LEU A 210 -25.12 -9.52 31.66
C LEU A 210 -25.10 -8.98 30.22
N TYR A 211 -24.99 -9.85 29.22
CA TYR A 211 -25.07 -9.44 27.81
C TYR A 211 -26.42 -8.80 27.47
N MET A 212 -27.52 -9.38 27.96
CA MET A 212 -28.86 -8.82 27.77
C MET A 212 -29.00 -7.41 28.34
N LEU A 213 -28.42 -7.14 29.52
CA LEU A 213 -28.39 -5.79 30.11
C LEU A 213 -27.67 -4.81 29.18
N ILE A 214 -26.48 -5.18 28.69
CA ILE A 214 -25.66 -4.36 27.81
C ILE A 214 -26.43 -4.01 26.53
N LEU A 215 -27.09 -4.99 25.89
CA LEU A 215 -27.92 -4.78 24.71
C LEU A 215 -29.10 -3.84 24.96
N VAL A 216 -29.81 -4.03 26.07
CA VAL A 216 -30.95 -3.18 26.45
C VAL A 216 -30.48 -1.75 26.72
N TYR A 217 -29.34 -1.56 27.36
CA TYR A 217 -28.76 -0.25 27.61
C TYR A 217 -28.31 0.44 26.31
N ASN A 218 -27.56 -0.27 25.45
CA ASN A 218 -27.08 0.22 24.16
C ASN A 218 -28.21 0.71 23.26
N THR A 219 -29.31 -0.06 23.23
CA THR A 219 -30.49 0.29 22.44
C THR A 219 -31.42 1.26 23.14
N LYS A 220 -31.04 1.77 24.34
CA LYS A 220 -31.87 2.63 25.19
C LYS A 220 -33.27 2.05 25.45
N GLY A 221 -33.39 0.72 25.46
CA GLY A 221 -34.65 -0.01 25.62
C GLY A 221 -35.45 -0.27 24.33
N ALA A 222 -34.95 0.12 23.15
CA ALA A 222 -35.64 -0.08 21.88
C ALA A 222 -35.63 -1.53 21.38
N ILE A 223 -34.74 -2.38 21.88
CA ILE A 223 -34.66 -3.79 21.46
C ILE A 223 -35.92 -4.59 21.84
N SER A 224 -36.37 -5.43 20.90
CA SER A 224 -37.52 -6.32 21.08
C SER A 224 -37.12 -7.62 21.78
N SER A 225 -38.06 -8.24 22.52
CA SER A 225 -37.83 -9.54 23.17
C SER A 225 -37.57 -10.67 22.17
N TYR A 226 -38.13 -10.58 20.96
CA TYR A 226 -37.87 -11.50 19.87
C TYR A 226 -36.41 -11.43 19.40
N LYS A 227 -35.88 -10.22 19.20
CA LYS A 227 -34.48 -10.06 18.79
C LYS A 227 -33.51 -10.52 19.88
N LEU A 228 -33.84 -10.28 21.14
CA LEU A 228 -33.07 -10.82 22.27
C LEU A 228 -33.08 -12.36 22.32
N ALA A 229 -34.22 -12.99 22.02
CA ALA A 229 -34.34 -14.44 21.98
C ALA A 229 -33.46 -15.06 20.89
N GLU A 230 -33.42 -14.44 19.71
CA GLU A 230 -32.57 -14.85 18.58
C GLU A 230 -31.07 -14.74 18.93
N ILE A 231 -30.64 -13.60 19.49
CA ILE A 231 -29.23 -13.36 19.79
C ILE A 231 -28.72 -14.25 20.93
N LEU A 232 -29.52 -14.43 21.98
CA LEU A 232 -29.08 -15.12 23.20
C LEU A 232 -29.42 -16.60 23.22
N ASP A 233 -30.19 -17.09 22.24
CA ASP A 233 -30.75 -18.43 22.26
C ASP A 233 -31.43 -18.74 23.61
N ILE A 234 -32.41 -17.90 23.97
CA ILE A 234 -33.25 -18.02 25.16
C ILE A 234 -34.71 -17.89 24.75
N ARG A 235 -35.61 -18.60 25.45
CA ARG A 235 -37.06 -18.44 25.26
C ARG A 235 -37.49 -16.97 25.34
N GLN A 236 -38.27 -16.53 24.34
CA GLN A 236 -38.74 -15.15 24.22
C GLN A 236 -39.45 -14.61 25.47
N SER A 237 -40.24 -15.45 26.17
CA SER A 237 -40.93 -15.04 27.41
C SER A 237 -39.94 -14.67 28.52
N THR A 238 -38.85 -15.42 28.67
CA THR A 238 -37.78 -15.11 29.62
C THR A 238 -37.08 -13.81 29.23
N CYS A 239 -36.76 -13.61 27.94
CA CYS A 239 -36.20 -12.36 27.46
C CYS A 239 -37.11 -11.17 27.75
N TRP A 240 -38.43 -11.32 27.62
CA TRP A 240 -39.39 -10.28 27.94
C TRP A 240 -39.38 -9.90 29.43
N VAL A 241 -39.38 -10.88 30.34
CA VAL A 241 -39.32 -10.64 31.79
C VAL A 241 -38.06 -9.86 32.18
N TYR A 242 -36.89 -10.31 31.72
CA TYR A 242 -35.61 -9.67 32.05
C TYR A 242 -35.46 -8.30 31.38
N SER A 243 -35.76 -8.19 30.09
CA SER A 243 -35.69 -6.91 29.39
C SER A 243 -36.66 -5.88 29.99
N SER A 244 -37.83 -6.28 30.45
CA SER A 244 -38.78 -5.40 31.14
C SER A 244 -38.22 -4.92 32.49
N LYS A 245 -37.58 -5.82 33.26
CA LYS A 245 -36.87 -5.47 34.51
C LYS A 245 -35.75 -4.45 34.25
N PHE A 246 -34.95 -4.67 33.21
CA PHE A 246 -33.85 -3.77 32.84
C PHE A 246 -34.33 -2.43 32.30
N LYS A 247 -35.38 -2.42 31.46
CA LYS A 247 -36.01 -1.19 30.97
C LYS A 247 -36.56 -0.37 32.15
N LYS A 248 -37.25 -1.00 33.11
CA LYS A 248 -37.74 -0.30 34.31
C LYS A 248 -36.61 0.39 35.08
N LYS A 249 -35.47 -0.29 35.28
CA LYS A 249 -34.28 0.31 35.92
C LYS A 249 -33.68 1.44 35.07
N LEU A 250 -33.65 1.29 33.74
CA LEU A 250 -33.16 2.32 32.82
C LEU A 250 -34.00 3.60 32.91
N LEU A 251 -35.33 3.49 33.01
CA LEU A 251 -36.20 4.64 33.22
C LEU A 251 -35.93 5.30 34.57
N GLN A 252 -35.86 4.53 35.66
CA GLN A 252 -35.57 5.06 37.00
C GLN A 252 -34.22 5.82 37.08
N SER A 253 -33.22 5.39 36.31
CA SER A 253 -31.93 6.10 36.26
C SER A 253 -31.96 7.43 35.50
N LYS A 254 -32.93 7.66 34.60
CA LYS A 254 -33.04 8.90 33.83
C LYS A 254 -33.64 10.06 34.64
N ASP A 255 -34.44 9.75 35.65
CA ASP A 255 -35.12 10.75 36.49
C ASP A 255 -34.20 11.33 37.58
N SER A 256 -32.95 10.86 37.69
CA SER A 256 -31.94 11.38 38.61
C SER A 256 -31.05 12.42 37.89
N PRO A 257 -31.09 13.72 38.26
CA PRO A 257 -30.27 14.74 37.60
C PRO A 257 -28.82 14.63 38.11
N GLY A 258 -27.95 13.95 37.36
CA GLY A 258 -26.53 13.86 37.74
C GLY A 258 -25.63 13.19 36.71
N LYS A 259 -24.82 14.03 36.04
CA LYS A 259 -23.58 13.79 35.25
C LYS A 259 -23.47 12.56 34.34
N THR A 260 -23.28 12.88 33.07
CA THR A 260 -22.89 12.00 31.96
C THR A 260 -21.42 11.61 32.07
N ASP A 261 -21.12 10.65 32.93
CA ASP A 261 -19.82 9.98 32.93
C ASP A 261 -20.00 8.66 32.17
N GLY A 262 -19.01 8.26 31.35
CA GLY A 262 -19.10 7.22 30.31
C GLY A 262 -19.49 5.79 30.74
N GLU A 263 -19.97 5.57 31.96
CA GLU A 263 -20.27 4.27 32.56
C GLU A 263 -21.68 4.21 33.19
N GLY A 264 -22.68 4.80 32.52
CA GLY A 264 -24.06 4.85 33.03
C GLY A 264 -24.74 3.49 33.25
N TRP A 265 -24.27 2.41 32.59
CA TRP A 265 -24.85 1.07 32.75
C TRP A 265 -24.31 0.32 33.97
N SER A 266 -23.07 0.56 34.39
CA SER A 266 -22.48 -0.04 35.61
C SER A 266 -23.30 0.35 36.84
N ARG A 267 -23.80 1.60 36.85
CA ARG A 267 -24.71 2.09 37.90
C ARG A 267 -26.05 1.35 37.91
N MET A 268 -26.53 0.88 36.76
CA MET A 268 -27.78 0.11 36.70
C MET A 268 -27.65 -1.29 37.28
N VAL A 269 -26.43 -1.84 37.38
CA VAL A 269 -26.21 -3.16 37.98
C VAL A 269 -26.56 -3.16 39.46
N LEU A 270 -26.30 -2.04 40.15
CA LEU A 270 -26.51 -1.89 41.59
C LEU A 270 -27.96 -1.52 41.87
N ASP A 271 -28.63 -2.34 42.68
CA ASP A 271 -29.98 -2.05 43.15
C ASP A 271 -29.89 -1.29 44.47
N GLN A 272 -29.90 0.04 44.42
CA GLN A 272 -29.88 0.90 45.62
C GLN A 272 -31.23 1.02 46.33
N SER A 273 -32.23 0.17 46.00
CA SER A 273 -33.55 0.21 46.65
C SER A 273 -33.63 -0.67 47.90
N VAL A 274 -32.67 -0.54 48.81
CA VAL A 274 -32.76 -0.99 50.22
C VAL A 274 -32.06 0.02 51.09
#